data_AF-A0A7S1KIN9-F1
#
_entry.id   AF-A0A7S1KIN9-F1
#
_cell.length_a   1.000
_cell.length_b   1.000
_cell.length_c   1.000
_cell.angle_alpha   90.00
_cell.angle_beta   90.00
_cell.angle_gamma   90.00
#
_symmetry.space_group_name_H-M   'P 1'
#
loop_
_entity.id
_entity.type
_entity.pdbx_description
1 polymer ?
#
loop_
_entity_poly.entity_id
_entity_poly.type
_entity_poly.pdbx_seq_one_letter_code
_entity_poly.pdbx_strand_id
1 'polypeptide(L)'
;MTRFGYFLRVACVLEEGDREWRVMGMIIRLASTYRLTAHTTMPVVLWPHWVGRHLPSKAALHQMPLMMAIYRLIGHRLRYQPGLHGNEQEVRLAPLRRTKSGDFRIGENAFRVVPSEDLPPGHRFADCYSRRDPVIRTWGDRLYPSLSSLLLSRLAQWSLQSLNGVFVFIISKQDGRYRSLFSDDIGEEEGIAVDPEDCRPLSIGKSSGQLIFVSGFRPHETTAVSLKAGAEVGSCGQVLAYTTEVPAAEESSPWDVRFPLSAPPLRRILRRFGLESEISKTVSLYQGMCNELIRGDIYLSTRVFPDC
;
A
#
# COMPACT_ATOMS: atom_id res chain seq x y z
N MET A 1 -15.01 1.77 -32.43
CA MET A 1 -15.44 0.54 -31.74
C MET A 1 -16.96 0.56 -31.65
N THR A 2 -17.65 -0.52 -32.01
CA THR A 2 -19.12 -0.60 -31.90
C THR A 2 -19.55 -0.69 -30.43
N ARG A 3 -20.79 -0.28 -30.13
CA ARG A 3 -21.36 -0.38 -28.77
C ARG A 3 -21.42 -1.83 -28.28
N PHE A 4 -21.77 -2.76 -29.17
CA PHE A 4 -21.74 -4.20 -28.87
C PHE A 4 -20.31 -4.69 -28.56
N GLY A 5 -19.32 -4.29 -29.37
CA GLY A 5 -17.92 -4.65 -29.13
C GLY A 5 -17.34 -4.04 -27.86
N TYR A 6 -17.86 -2.91 -27.38
CA TYR A 6 -17.54 -2.37 -26.06
C TYR A 6 -18.07 -3.26 -24.94
N PHE A 7 -19.36 -3.58 -24.95
CA PHE A 7 -19.97 -4.38 -23.89
C PHE A 7 -19.39 -5.79 -23.82
N LEU A 8 -19.13 -6.44 -24.95
CA LEU A 8 -18.51 -7.77 -24.98
C LEU A 8 -17.11 -7.77 -24.32
N ARG A 9 -16.31 -6.73 -24.55
CA ARG A 9 -14.99 -6.58 -23.93
C ARG A 9 -15.09 -6.36 -22.43
N VAL A 10 -16.02 -5.51 -22.00
CA VAL A 10 -16.26 -5.27 -20.56
C VAL A 10 -16.73 -6.55 -19.89
N ALA A 11 -17.70 -7.26 -20.47
CA ALA A 11 -18.16 -8.55 -19.99
C ALA A 11 -17.01 -9.56 -19.86
N CYS A 12 -16.16 -9.67 -20.88
CA CYS A 12 -15.02 -10.59 -20.84
C CYS A 12 -14.06 -10.31 -19.67
N VAL A 13 -13.77 -9.06 -19.32
CA VAL A 13 -12.89 -8.75 -18.18
C VAL A 13 -13.61 -8.98 -16.84
N LEU A 14 -14.91 -8.71 -16.79
CA LEU A 14 -15.72 -8.97 -15.59
C LEU A 14 -15.91 -10.47 -15.33
N GLU A 15 -16.06 -11.28 -16.37
CA GLU A 15 -16.19 -12.74 -16.26
C GLU A 15 -14.87 -13.42 -15.86
N GLU A 16 -13.74 -12.93 -16.36
CA GLU A 16 -12.43 -13.55 -16.07
C GLU A 16 -11.94 -13.25 -14.65
N GLY A 17 -12.39 -12.14 -14.06
CA GLY A 17 -11.96 -11.68 -12.74
C GLY A 17 -13.04 -11.84 -11.67
N ASP A 18 -12.65 -12.36 -10.51
CA ASP A 18 -13.51 -12.40 -9.33
C ASP A 18 -12.76 -11.72 -8.17
N ARG A 19 -11.83 -12.47 -7.58
CA ARG A 19 -10.91 -11.97 -6.55
C ARG A 19 -10.18 -10.70 -7.01
N GLU A 20 -9.78 -10.62 -8.28
CA GLU A 20 -9.04 -9.48 -8.80
C GLU A 20 -9.87 -8.20 -8.78
N TRP A 21 -11.15 -8.25 -9.14
CA TRP A 21 -12.05 -7.10 -9.06
C TRP A 21 -12.36 -6.74 -7.61
N ARG A 22 -12.51 -7.72 -6.73
CA ARG A 22 -12.69 -7.50 -5.29
C ARG A 22 -11.50 -6.74 -4.69
N VAL A 23 -10.28 -7.24 -4.89
CA VAL A 23 -9.04 -6.60 -4.41
C VAL A 23 -8.85 -5.23 -5.05
N MET A 24 -9.11 -5.10 -6.35
CA MET A 24 -9.03 -3.80 -7.01
C MET A 24 -10.08 -2.81 -6.47
N GLY A 25 -11.27 -3.28 -6.11
CA GLY A 25 -12.29 -2.50 -5.41
C GLY A 25 -11.79 -1.96 -4.06
N MET A 26 -11.07 -2.77 -3.28
CA MET A 26 -10.42 -2.34 -2.03
C MET A 26 -9.36 -1.26 -2.29
N ILE A 27 -8.50 -1.44 -3.30
CA ILE A 27 -7.47 -0.48 -3.72
C ILE A 27 -8.10 0.86 -4.14
N ILE A 28 -9.18 0.84 -4.93
CA ILE A 28 -9.89 2.05 -5.36
C ILE A 28 -10.50 2.79 -4.16
N ARG A 29 -11.12 2.05 -3.22
CA ARG A 29 -11.70 2.66 -2.00
C ARG A 29 -10.61 3.30 -1.15
N LEU A 30 -9.49 2.61 -0.92
CA LEU A 30 -8.33 3.18 -0.24
C LEU A 30 -7.81 4.44 -0.93
N ALA A 31 -7.64 4.38 -2.25
CA ALA A 31 -7.22 5.54 -3.03
C ALA A 31 -8.20 6.71 -2.88
N SER A 32 -9.52 6.44 -2.88
CA SER A 32 -10.54 7.45 -2.68
C SER A 32 -10.48 8.06 -1.28
N THR A 33 -10.34 7.23 -0.24
CA THR A 33 -10.18 7.66 1.15
C THR A 33 -8.92 8.51 1.34
N TYR A 34 -7.82 8.16 0.66
CA TYR A 34 -6.59 8.97 0.62
C TYR A 34 -6.66 10.20 -0.29
N ARG A 35 -7.80 10.44 -0.95
CA ARG A 35 -7.98 11.54 -1.93
C ARG A 35 -7.01 11.45 -3.13
N LEU A 36 -6.59 10.23 -3.45
CA LEU A 36 -5.78 9.86 -4.63
C LEU A 36 -6.66 9.59 -5.87
N THR A 37 -7.94 9.94 -5.82
CA THR A 37 -8.87 9.92 -6.95
C THR A 37 -9.47 11.31 -7.09
N ALA A 38 -9.76 11.76 -8.32
CA ALA A 38 -10.48 13.02 -8.49
C ALA A 38 -11.83 12.97 -7.76
N HIS A 39 -12.18 14.02 -7.03
CA HIS A 39 -13.39 14.12 -6.19
C HIS A 39 -14.70 13.75 -6.91
N THR A 40 -14.73 13.74 -8.24
CA THR A 40 -15.91 13.50 -9.08
C THR A 40 -15.94 12.14 -9.79
N THR A 41 -15.05 11.19 -9.48
CA THR A 41 -14.82 10.00 -10.33
C THR A 41 -15.33 8.66 -9.82
N MET A 42 -16.16 8.64 -8.76
CA MET A 42 -16.88 7.44 -8.33
C MET A 42 -18.34 7.48 -8.79
N PRO A 43 -18.90 6.37 -9.34
CA PRO A 43 -18.29 5.05 -9.53
C PRO A 43 -17.24 5.02 -10.65
N VAL A 44 -16.28 4.09 -10.57
CA VAL A 44 -15.26 3.91 -11.63
C VAL A 44 -15.92 3.44 -12.91
N VAL A 45 -15.79 4.25 -13.98
CA VAL A 45 -16.32 3.91 -15.31
C VAL A 45 -15.19 3.49 -16.25
N LEU A 46 -15.35 2.31 -16.87
CA LEU A 46 -14.52 1.82 -17.96
C LEU A 46 -14.87 2.56 -19.26
N TRP A 47 -14.03 3.51 -19.67
CA TRP A 47 -14.36 4.34 -20.82
C TRP A 47 -14.26 3.57 -22.15
N PRO A 48 -15.25 3.67 -23.06
CA PRO A 48 -15.25 2.88 -24.29
C PRO A 48 -13.97 3.03 -25.12
N HIS A 49 -13.53 4.26 -25.39
CA HIS A 49 -12.29 4.47 -26.16
C HIS A 49 -11.04 3.92 -25.44
N TRP A 50 -11.03 3.93 -24.11
CA TRP A 50 -9.93 3.39 -23.31
C TRP A 50 -9.88 1.87 -23.38
N VAL A 51 -11.04 1.22 -23.20
CA VAL A 51 -11.22 -0.23 -23.38
C VAL A 51 -10.83 -0.64 -24.80
N GLY A 52 -11.26 0.10 -25.82
CA GLY A 52 -10.91 -0.20 -27.21
C GLY A 52 -9.40 -0.14 -27.49
N ARG A 53 -8.69 0.81 -26.86
CA ARG A 53 -7.23 0.98 -27.02
C ARG A 53 -6.42 -0.06 -26.22
N HIS A 54 -6.83 -0.34 -25.00
CA HIS A 54 -6.06 -1.17 -24.06
C HIS A 54 -6.58 -2.61 -23.96
N LEU A 55 -7.67 -2.94 -24.65
CA LEU A 55 -8.18 -4.30 -24.77
C LEU A 55 -8.71 -4.53 -26.20
N PRO A 56 -7.83 -4.47 -27.21
CA PRO A 56 -8.27 -4.58 -28.61
C PRO A 56 -8.90 -5.95 -28.90
N SER A 57 -8.48 -7.00 -28.21
CA SER A 57 -8.95 -8.39 -28.36
C SER A 57 -8.93 -9.16 -27.03
N LYS A 58 -9.60 -10.32 -26.99
CA LYS A 58 -9.48 -11.26 -25.86
C LYS A 58 -8.04 -11.74 -25.68
N ALA A 59 -7.31 -12.00 -26.77
CA ALA A 59 -5.89 -12.37 -26.70
C ALA A 59 -5.03 -11.30 -25.99
N ALA A 60 -5.35 -10.01 -26.16
CA ALA A 60 -4.64 -8.93 -25.48
C ALA A 60 -4.89 -8.88 -23.96
N LEU A 61 -5.95 -9.54 -23.46
CA LEU A 61 -6.18 -9.76 -22.03
C LEU A 61 -5.16 -10.75 -21.48
N HIS A 62 -4.95 -11.86 -22.19
CA HIS A 62 -4.10 -12.98 -21.75
C HIS A 62 -2.60 -12.75 -21.99
N GLN A 63 -2.21 -11.63 -22.60
CA GLN A 63 -0.80 -11.25 -22.78
C GLN A 63 -0.13 -10.77 -21.48
N MET A 64 -0.90 -10.58 -20.41
CA MET A 64 -0.38 -10.22 -19.10
C MET A 64 -1.26 -10.80 -17.99
N PRO A 65 -0.76 -10.87 -16.75
CA PRO A 65 -1.57 -11.22 -15.60
C PRO A 65 -2.85 -10.38 -15.49
N LEU A 66 -3.95 -11.00 -15.07
CA LEU A 66 -5.27 -10.38 -15.05
C LEU A 66 -5.32 -9.12 -14.17
N MET A 67 -4.67 -9.12 -13.00
CA MET A 67 -4.57 -7.95 -12.13
C MET A 67 -3.90 -6.77 -12.84
N MET A 68 -2.86 -7.03 -13.64
CA MET A 68 -2.17 -6.01 -14.45
C MET A 68 -3.07 -5.48 -15.57
N ALA A 69 -3.85 -6.35 -16.21
CA ALA A 69 -4.81 -5.95 -17.24
C ALA A 69 -5.93 -5.08 -16.66
N ILE A 70 -6.49 -5.46 -15.51
CA ILE A 70 -7.49 -4.68 -14.77
C ILE A 70 -6.91 -3.32 -14.39
N TYR A 71 -5.72 -3.29 -13.78
CA TYR A 71 -5.05 -2.03 -13.46
C TYR A 71 -4.80 -1.18 -14.70
N ARG A 72 -4.41 -1.75 -15.84
CA ARG A 72 -4.23 -0.99 -17.10
C ARG A 72 -5.53 -0.28 -17.55
N LEU A 73 -6.69 -0.87 -17.28
CA LEU A 73 -7.98 -0.30 -17.64
C LEU A 73 -8.39 0.85 -16.73
N ILE A 74 -8.04 0.82 -15.45
CA ILE A 74 -8.54 1.79 -14.46
C ILE A 74 -7.47 2.70 -13.83
N GLY A 75 -6.19 2.33 -13.91
CA GLY A 75 -5.09 3.01 -13.21
C GLY A 75 -4.95 4.48 -13.56
N HIS A 76 -5.38 4.87 -14.77
CA HIS A 76 -5.45 6.27 -15.20
C HIS A 76 -6.41 7.15 -14.38
N ARG A 77 -7.25 6.55 -13.52
CA ARG A 77 -8.14 7.23 -12.57
C ARG A 77 -7.46 7.60 -11.28
N LEU A 78 -6.43 6.86 -10.92
CA LEU A 78 -5.65 7.13 -9.73
C LEU A 78 -4.73 8.32 -10.02
N ARG A 79 -4.49 9.14 -9.01
CA ARG A 79 -3.70 10.37 -9.07
C ARG A 79 -2.86 10.45 -7.81
N TYR A 80 -1.71 11.08 -7.90
CA TYR A 80 -0.93 11.46 -6.73
C TYR A 80 -0.34 12.85 -6.95
N GLN A 81 -0.08 13.54 -5.85
CA GLN A 81 0.65 14.80 -5.86
C GLN A 81 2.06 14.50 -5.33
N PRO A 82 3.11 14.56 -6.16
CA PRO A 82 4.48 14.41 -5.68
C PRO A 82 4.85 15.64 -4.84
N GLY A 83 4.68 15.57 -3.52
CA GLY A 83 5.20 16.57 -2.62
C GLY A 83 6.72 16.51 -2.58
N LEU A 84 7.32 17.68 -2.83
CA LEU A 84 8.65 18.18 -2.48
C LEU A 84 9.57 18.57 -3.64
N HIS A 85 9.50 17.99 -4.85
CA HIS A 85 10.40 18.38 -5.97
C HIS A 85 9.69 18.53 -7.33
N GLY A 86 8.37 18.43 -7.35
CA GLY A 86 7.57 18.70 -8.54
C GLY A 86 6.71 19.94 -8.31
N ASN A 87 6.59 20.76 -9.34
CA ASN A 87 5.56 21.78 -9.48
C ASN A 87 4.23 21.20 -8.98
N GLU A 88 3.38 22.02 -8.35
CA GLU A 88 2.09 21.66 -7.71
C GLU A 88 1.03 21.03 -8.65
N GLN A 89 1.46 20.43 -9.75
CA GLN A 89 0.64 19.79 -10.75
C GLN A 89 0.31 18.36 -10.33
N GLU A 90 -0.99 18.11 -10.23
CA GLU A 90 -1.56 16.80 -10.02
C GLU A 90 -1.03 15.78 -11.04
N VAL A 91 -0.31 14.76 -10.58
CA VAL A 91 0.22 13.71 -11.45
C VAL A 91 -0.78 12.56 -11.50
N ARG A 92 -1.42 12.37 -12.66
CA ARG A 92 -2.21 11.16 -12.91
C ARG A 92 -1.27 9.97 -12.87
N LEU A 93 -1.65 8.91 -12.16
CA LEU A 93 -0.89 7.68 -12.17
C LEU A 93 -0.88 7.15 -13.60
N ALA A 94 0.32 7.04 -14.15
CA ALA A 94 0.46 6.66 -15.54
C ALA A 94 -0.12 5.25 -15.70
N PRO A 95 -0.85 5.00 -16.80
CA PRO A 95 -1.35 3.67 -17.07
C PRO A 95 -0.19 2.70 -17.18
N LEU A 96 -0.45 1.44 -16.83
CA LEU A 96 0.55 0.39 -16.95
C LEU A 96 1.02 0.29 -18.41
N ARG A 97 2.34 0.43 -18.60
CA ARG A 97 3.01 0.37 -19.90
C ARG A 97 4.05 -0.73 -19.87
N ARG A 98 4.23 -1.39 -21.01
CA ARG A 98 5.35 -2.31 -21.25
C ARG A 98 6.47 -1.55 -21.94
N THR A 99 7.70 -1.69 -21.47
CA THR A 99 8.90 -1.07 -22.06
C THR A 99 9.42 -1.92 -23.21
N LYS A 100 10.38 -1.36 -23.98
CA LYS A 100 11.09 -2.13 -25.02
C LYS A 100 11.93 -3.28 -24.44
N SER A 101 12.40 -3.16 -23.20
CA SER A 101 13.11 -4.23 -22.47
C SER A 101 12.18 -5.36 -22.01
N GLY A 102 10.87 -5.20 -22.14
CA GLY A 102 9.87 -6.18 -21.68
C GLY A 102 9.36 -5.94 -20.25
N ASP A 103 9.99 -5.04 -19.50
CA ASP A 103 9.57 -4.61 -18.17
C ASP A 103 8.24 -3.83 -18.21
N PHE A 104 7.64 -3.66 -17.04
CA PHE A 104 6.42 -2.89 -16.85
C PHE A 104 6.70 -1.61 -16.06
N ARG A 105 5.93 -0.56 -16.32
CA ARG A 105 6.02 0.72 -15.60
C ARG A 105 4.66 1.23 -15.15
N ILE A 106 4.62 1.78 -13.94
CA ILE A 106 3.55 2.61 -13.39
C ILE A 106 4.17 3.93 -12.93
N GLY A 107 3.92 4.99 -13.69
CA GLY A 107 4.67 6.26 -13.55
C GLY A 107 6.16 6.02 -13.73
N GLU A 108 6.96 6.50 -12.77
CA GLU A 108 8.42 6.27 -12.74
C GLU A 108 8.83 4.92 -12.17
N ASN A 109 7.89 4.12 -11.67
CA ASN A 109 8.19 2.85 -11.03
C ASN A 109 8.23 1.73 -12.07
N ALA A 110 9.44 1.28 -12.41
CA ALA A 110 9.67 0.09 -13.19
C ALA A 110 9.65 -1.18 -12.34
N PHE A 111 9.08 -2.24 -12.90
CA PHE A 111 9.03 -3.56 -12.29
C PHE A 111 8.93 -4.66 -13.34
N ARG A 112 9.22 -5.90 -12.93
CA ARG A 112 9.01 -7.09 -13.73
C ARG A 112 8.20 -8.13 -12.97
N VAL A 113 7.48 -8.95 -13.71
CA VAL A 113 6.87 -10.17 -13.18
C VAL A 113 7.99 -11.18 -12.92
N VAL A 114 7.98 -11.80 -11.75
CA VAL A 114 8.87 -12.91 -11.41
C VAL A 114 8.10 -14.20 -11.66
N PRO A 115 8.53 -15.03 -12.63
CA PRO A 115 7.99 -16.37 -12.82
C PRO A 115 8.12 -17.23 -11.55
N SER A 116 7.20 -18.18 -11.36
CA SER A 116 7.22 -19.07 -10.19
C SER A 116 8.51 -19.89 -10.10
N GLU A 117 9.04 -20.29 -11.25
CA GLU A 117 10.26 -21.08 -11.42
C GLU A 117 11.55 -20.29 -11.13
N ASP A 118 11.48 -18.96 -11.17
CA ASP A 118 12.59 -18.07 -10.85
C ASP A 118 12.67 -17.76 -9.34
N LEU A 119 11.71 -18.25 -8.56
CA LEU A 119 11.75 -18.16 -7.10
C LEU A 119 12.62 -19.29 -6.53
N PRO A 120 13.51 -19.00 -5.55
CA PRO A 120 14.25 -20.03 -4.85
C PRO A 120 13.33 -21.12 -4.26
N PRO A 121 13.77 -22.39 -4.21
CA PRO A 121 13.04 -23.42 -3.50
C PRO A 121 12.75 -23.01 -2.05
N GLY A 122 11.50 -23.16 -1.60
CA GLY A 122 11.08 -22.77 -0.26
C GLY A 122 10.91 -21.27 -0.04
N HIS A 123 10.96 -20.45 -1.10
CA HIS A 123 10.72 -19.02 -0.99
C HIS A 123 9.29 -18.73 -0.50
N ARG A 124 9.12 -17.83 0.48
CA ARG A 124 7.83 -17.57 1.15
C ARG A 124 6.68 -17.16 0.21
N PHE A 125 7.00 -16.52 -0.92
CA PHE A 125 6.01 -16.14 -1.94
C PHE A 125 5.65 -17.27 -2.92
N ALA A 126 6.31 -18.42 -2.88
CA ALA A 126 5.98 -19.56 -3.73
C ALA A 126 4.63 -20.16 -3.35
N ASP A 127 4.35 -20.28 -2.04
CA ASP A 127 3.13 -20.90 -1.51
C ASP A 127 1.86 -20.09 -1.84
N CYS A 128 2.00 -18.76 -1.96
CA CYS A 128 0.90 -17.85 -2.27
C CYS A 128 0.93 -17.34 -3.73
N TYR A 129 1.75 -17.94 -4.60
CA TYR A 129 1.94 -17.46 -5.97
C TYR A 129 0.66 -17.55 -6.80
N SER A 130 0.24 -16.42 -7.37
CA SER A 130 -0.88 -16.38 -8.32
C SER A 130 -0.40 -15.97 -9.70
N ARG A 131 -0.66 -16.78 -10.73
CA ARG A 131 -0.39 -16.36 -12.13
C ARG A 131 -1.23 -15.17 -12.57
N ARG A 132 -2.38 -14.93 -11.92
CA ARG A 132 -3.29 -13.82 -12.22
C ARG A 132 -2.90 -12.52 -11.52
N ASP A 133 -2.20 -12.63 -10.39
CA ASP A 133 -1.62 -11.52 -9.62
C ASP A 133 -0.23 -11.92 -9.08
N PRO A 134 0.81 -11.95 -9.94
CA PRO A 134 2.06 -12.63 -9.64
C PRO A 134 3.02 -11.77 -8.84
N VAL A 135 4.03 -12.43 -8.28
CA VAL A 135 5.16 -11.80 -7.61
C VAL A 135 5.83 -10.77 -8.52
N ILE A 136 6.10 -9.59 -7.97
CA ILE A 136 6.66 -8.45 -8.69
C ILE A 136 8.01 -8.07 -8.10
N ARG A 137 9.04 -7.91 -8.94
CA ARG A 137 10.34 -7.34 -8.55
C ARG A 137 10.47 -5.92 -9.10
N THR A 138 10.71 -4.97 -8.21
CA THR A 138 10.97 -3.57 -8.56
C THR A 138 12.45 -3.31 -8.80
N TRP A 139 12.78 -2.22 -9.49
CA TRP A 139 14.18 -1.81 -9.79
C TRP A 139 15.06 -1.53 -8.55
N GLY A 140 14.49 -1.41 -7.35
CA GLY A 140 15.23 -1.26 -6.09
C GLY A 140 15.43 -2.58 -5.35
N ASP A 141 15.35 -3.71 -6.05
CA ASP A 141 15.46 -5.08 -5.52
C ASP A 141 14.46 -5.41 -4.39
N ARG A 142 13.31 -4.73 -4.37
CA ARG A 142 12.18 -5.14 -3.53
C ARG A 142 11.28 -6.11 -4.28
N LEU A 143 10.97 -7.21 -3.63
CA LEU A 143 10.07 -8.25 -4.08
C LEU A 143 8.72 -8.11 -3.35
N TYR A 144 7.65 -8.02 -4.12
CA TYR A 144 6.29 -7.97 -3.62
C TYR A 144 5.59 -9.29 -3.93
N PRO A 145 4.77 -9.84 -3.00
CA PRO A 145 4.08 -11.11 -3.24
C PRO A 145 3.11 -11.03 -4.43
N SER A 146 2.62 -9.82 -4.76
CA SER A 146 1.73 -9.60 -5.89
C SER A 146 1.77 -8.17 -6.43
N LEU A 147 1.13 -7.90 -7.59
CA LEU A 147 0.93 -6.54 -8.08
C LEU A 147 0.04 -5.76 -7.13
N SER A 148 -1.02 -6.36 -6.60
CA SER A 148 -1.90 -5.70 -5.62
C SER A 148 -1.14 -5.24 -4.38
N SER A 149 -0.20 -6.04 -3.87
CA SER A 149 0.68 -5.63 -2.77
C SER A 149 1.58 -4.46 -3.13
N LEU A 150 2.13 -4.43 -4.36
CA LEU A 150 2.85 -3.27 -4.85
C LEU A 150 1.93 -2.03 -4.89
N LEU A 151 0.73 -2.14 -5.45
CA LEU A 151 -0.22 -1.03 -5.55
C LEU A 151 -0.61 -0.48 -4.17
N LEU A 152 -0.92 -1.35 -3.21
CA LEU A 152 -1.21 -0.97 -1.83
C LEU A 152 -0.02 -0.23 -1.19
N SER A 153 1.19 -0.80 -1.29
CA SER A 153 2.41 -0.14 -0.80
C SER A 153 2.62 1.24 -1.41
N ARG A 154 2.31 1.40 -2.69
CA ARG A 154 2.38 2.71 -3.37
C ARG A 154 1.29 3.67 -2.94
N LEU A 155 0.05 3.22 -2.75
CA LEU A 155 -1.03 4.07 -2.24
C LEU A 155 -0.66 4.66 -0.89
N ALA A 156 -0.14 3.85 0.03
CA ALA A 156 0.37 4.36 1.29
C ALA A 156 1.50 5.37 1.06
N GLN A 157 2.51 5.03 0.25
CA GLN A 157 3.62 5.95 -0.02
C GLN A 157 3.15 7.32 -0.57
N TRP A 158 2.19 7.31 -1.48
CA TRP A 158 1.63 8.52 -2.07
C TRP A 158 0.74 9.30 -1.11
N SER A 159 0.09 8.64 -0.16
CA SER A 159 -0.75 9.28 0.85
C SER A 159 0.03 9.81 2.06
N LEU A 160 1.24 9.32 2.33
CA LEU A 160 2.03 9.70 3.52
C LEU A 160 2.24 11.22 3.68
N GLN A 161 2.14 11.99 2.59
CA GLN A 161 2.27 13.46 2.61
C GLN A 161 0.95 14.18 2.94
N SER A 162 -0.19 13.49 2.88
CA SER A 162 -1.54 14.03 3.14
C SER A 162 -2.14 13.52 4.45
N LEU A 163 -1.39 12.80 5.28
CA LEU A 163 -1.86 12.22 6.55
C LEU A 163 -1.69 13.22 7.70
N ASN A 164 -2.74 13.37 8.51
CA ASN A 164 -2.85 14.40 9.57
C ASN A 164 -2.38 13.92 10.94
N GLY A 165 -2.23 12.60 11.12
CA GLY A 165 -1.82 12.00 12.38
C GLY A 165 -0.78 10.92 12.14
N VAL A 166 0.41 11.13 12.72
CA VAL A 166 1.42 10.08 12.85
C VAL A 166 1.60 9.77 14.32
N PHE A 167 1.32 8.52 14.65
CA PHE A 167 1.57 7.94 15.96
C PHE A 167 2.82 7.07 15.86
N VAL A 168 3.79 7.22 16.76
CA VAL A 168 5.01 6.41 16.75
C VAL A 168 5.28 5.86 18.14
N PHE A 169 5.42 4.54 18.24
CA PHE A 169 5.98 3.91 19.43
C PHE A 169 7.19 3.06 19.07
N ILE A 170 8.07 2.96 20.05
CA ILE A 170 9.31 2.20 19.98
C ILE A 170 9.17 1.00 20.89
N ILE A 171 9.56 -0.16 20.40
CA ILE A 171 9.49 -1.44 21.11
C ILE A 171 10.77 -2.22 20.82
N SER A 172 11.23 -3.05 21.75
CA SER A 172 12.40 -3.90 21.50
C SER A 172 12.16 -4.82 20.30
N LYS A 173 13.15 -4.95 19.42
CA LYS A 173 13.12 -5.93 18.30
C LYS A 173 13.04 -7.37 18.80
N GLN A 174 13.44 -7.60 20.06
CA GLN A 174 13.38 -8.90 20.70
C GLN A 174 11.99 -9.21 21.27
N ASP A 175 11.11 -8.20 21.36
CA ASP A 175 9.75 -8.38 21.86
C ASP A 175 8.95 -9.28 20.92
N GLY A 176 8.40 -10.37 21.46
CA GLY A 176 7.57 -11.31 20.71
C GLY A 176 6.36 -10.64 20.06
N ARG A 177 5.80 -9.60 20.69
CA ARG A 177 4.65 -8.82 20.20
C ARG A 177 5.00 -7.97 18.97
N TYR A 178 6.24 -7.48 18.90
CA TYR A 178 6.73 -6.77 17.72
C TYR A 178 6.93 -7.75 16.56
N ARG A 179 7.54 -8.91 16.85
CA ARG A 179 7.77 -9.96 15.84
C ARG A 179 6.49 -10.58 15.29
N SER A 180 5.45 -10.70 16.12
CA SER A 180 4.15 -11.23 15.69
C SER A 180 3.49 -10.35 14.63
N LEU A 181 3.79 -9.04 14.57
CA LEU A 181 3.33 -8.19 13.48
C LEU A 181 3.72 -8.83 12.15
N PHE A 182 4.99 -9.19 11.97
CA PHE A 182 5.53 -9.71 10.71
C PHE A 182 5.19 -11.17 10.39
N SER A 183 4.73 -11.96 11.38
CA SER A 183 4.59 -13.41 11.24
C SER A 183 3.15 -13.91 11.28
N ASP A 184 2.24 -13.20 11.93
CA ASP A 184 0.84 -13.62 11.99
C ASP A 184 0.08 -13.24 10.72
N ASP A 185 -0.78 -14.14 10.26
CA ASP A 185 -1.67 -13.87 9.13
C ASP A 185 -2.81 -12.94 9.54
N ILE A 186 -2.99 -11.83 8.83
CA ILE A 186 -4.05 -10.85 9.12
C ILE A 186 -5.20 -11.13 8.16
N GLY A 187 -6.31 -11.61 8.72
CA GLY A 187 -7.53 -11.83 7.95
C GLY A 187 -8.09 -10.52 7.41
N GLU A 188 -8.72 -10.57 6.24
CA GLU A 188 -9.26 -9.39 5.56
C GLU A 188 -10.29 -8.61 6.39
N GLU A 189 -10.98 -9.28 7.32
CA GLU A 189 -11.91 -8.67 8.27
C GLU A 189 -11.22 -7.74 9.28
N GLU A 190 -9.93 -7.97 9.55
CA GLU A 190 -9.13 -7.20 10.50
C GLU A 190 -8.25 -6.16 9.78
N GLY A 191 -7.72 -6.51 8.62
CA GLY A 191 -6.86 -5.63 7.84
C GLY A 191 -6.31 -6.28 6.58
N ILE A 192 -5.48 -5.54 5.85
CA ILE A 192 -4.72 -6.03 4.70
C ILE A 192 -3.24 -5.85 5.00
N ALA A 193 -2.51 -6.95 5.16
CA ALA A 193 -1.06 -6.93 5.35
C ALA A 193 -0.32 -6.93 4.02
N VAL A 194 0.72 -6.11 3.94
CA VAL A 194 1.66 -6.01 2.82
C VAL A 194 3.07 -6.10 3.38
N ASP A 195 3.72 -7.21 3.11
CA ASP A 195 5.09 -7.48 3.54
C ASP A 195 5.99 -7.65 2.30
N PRO A 196 6.63 -6.56 1.82
CA PRO A 196 7.61 -6.65 0.77
C PRO A 196 8.95 -7.15 1.30
N GLU A 197 9.58 -8.04 0.56
CA GLU A 197 10.92 -8.52 0.86
C GLU A 197 11.97 -7.59 0.24
N ASP A 198 12.91 -7.13 1.07
CA ASP A 198 14.06 -6.35 0.63
C ASP A 198 15.20 -7.32 0.27
N CYS A 199 15.44 -7.52 -1.04
CA CYS A 199 16.47 -8.44 -1.52
C CYS A 199 17.87 -7.81 -1.57
N ARG A 200 18.02 -6.56 -1.13
CA ARG A 200 19.34 -5.91 -1.05
C ARG A 200 20.22 -6.59 -0.01
N PRO A 201 21.55 -6.61 -0.20
CA PRO A 201 22.48 -7.15 0.78
C PRO A 201 22.27 -6.53 2.17
N LEU A 202 22.36 -7.36 3.21
CA LEU A 202 22.23 -6.94 4.62
C LEU A 202 23.17 -5.79 4.99
N SER A 203 24.31 -5.66 4.30
CA SER A 203 25.31 -4.60 4.48
C SER A 203 24.79 -3.19 4.17
N ILE A 204 23.67 -3.06 3.46
CA ILE A 204 23.06 -1.76 3.11
C ILE A 204 21.91 -1.40 4.09
N GLY A 205 21.59 -2.30 5.04
CA GLY A 205 20.45 -2.17 5.94
C GLY A 205 19.14 -2.60 5.26
N LYS A 206 18.38 -3.48 5.91
CA LYS A 206 17.06 -3.88 5.43
C LYS A 206 16.04 -2.78 5.74
N SER A 207 15.31 -2.35 4.73
CA SER A 207 14.18 -1.43 4.85
C SER A 207 12.83 -2.17 4.86
N SER A 208 12.85 -3.49 5.01
CA SER A 208 11.66 -4.33 4.98
C SER A 208 10.77 -3.95 6.15
N GLY A 209 9.68 -3.25 5.83
CA GLY A 209 8.65 -2.93 6.79
C GLY A 209 7.33 -3.50 6.35
N GLN A 210 6.64 -4.16 7.28
CA GLN A 210 5.28 -4.61 7.06
C GLN A 210 4.34 -3.42 7.17
N LEU A 211 3.47 -3.29 6.17
CA LEU A 211 2.42 -2.29 6.12
C LEU A 211 1.08 -2.99 6.30
N ILE A 212 0.27 -2.55 7.25
CA ILE A 212 -1.04 -3.11 7.56
C ILE A 212 -2.08 -2.02 7.35
N PHE A 213 -2.98 -2.19 6.40
CA PHE A 213 -4.17 -1.34 6.26
C PHE A 213 -5.25 -1.85 7.20
N VAL A 214 -5.69 -1.04 8.15
CA VAL A 214 -6.67 -1.42 9.17
C VAL A 214 -8.08 -1.00 8.76
N SER A 215 -8.20 0.15 8.09
CA SER A 215 -9.47 0.68 7.55
C SER A 215 -9.25 1.54 6.30
N GLY A 216 -10.34 1.98 5.69
CA GLY A 216 -10.40 2.83 4.51
C GLY A 216 -10.63 2.07 3.20
N PHE A 217 -10.70 0.74 3.26
CA PHE A 217 -10.86 -0.16 2.11
C PHE A 217 -12.21 -0.88 2.08
N ARG A 218 -13.02 -0.78 3.14
CA ARG A 218 -14.35 -1.40 3.21
C ARG A 218 -15.44 -0.44 2.72
N PRO A 219 -16.65 -0.93 2.39
CA PRO A 219 -17.78 -0.06 2.14
C PRO A 219 -18.08 0.90 3.30
N HIS A 220 -18.42 2.14 2.98
CA HIS A 220 -18.83 3.20 3.93
C HIS A 220 -17.72 3.75 4.84
N GLU A 221 -16.52 3.19 4.84
CA GLU A 221 -15.39 3.79 5.53
C GLU A 221 -14.96 5.08 4.83
N THR A 222 -14.92 6.19 5.57
CA THR A 222 -14.44 7.50 5.09
C THR A 222 -13.07 7.87 5.64
N THR A 223 -12.53 7.02 6.51
CA THR A 223 -11.27 7.22 7.23
C THR A 223 -10.39 5.99 7.07
N ALA A 224 -9.17 6.20 6.59
CA ALA A 224 -8.16 5.17 6.48
C ALA A 224 -7.22 5.22 7.66
N VAL A 225 -6.92 4.04 8.22
CA VAL A 225 -5.91 3.82 9.24
C VAL A 225 -4.95 2.78 8.73
N SER A 226 -3.65 3.03 8.86
CA SER A 226 -2.61 2.09 8.47
C SER A 226 -1.47 2.06 9.48
N LEU A 227 -0.84 0.90 9.63
CA LEU A 227 0.33 0.67 10.47
C LEU A 227 1.53 0.32 9.60
N LYS A 228 2.71 0.85 9.93
CA LYS A 228 3.97 0.50 9.31
C LYS A 228 4.95 0.10 10.42
N ALA A 229 5.35 -1.17 10.42
CA ALA A 229 6.40 -1.68 11.29
C ALA A 229 7.67 -1.94 10.47
N GLY A 230 8.85 -1.80 11.06
CA GLY A 230 10.11 -2.29 10.46
C GLY A 230 11.21 -1.25 10.24
N ALA A 231 11.02 -0.01 10.70
CA ALA A 231 12.17 0.87 10.89
C ALA A 231 12.91 0.43 12.16
N GLU A 232 14.20 0.20 12.04
CA GLU A 232 15.02 -0.47 13.04
C GLU A 232 16.20 0.42 13.42
N VAL A 233 16.32 0.79 14.71
CA VAL A 233 17.43 1.59 15.24
C VAL A 233 18.05 0.85 16.42
N GLY A 234 19.28 0.35 16.29
CA GLY A 234 19.93 -0.41 17.36
C GLY A 234 19.16 -1.70 17.73
N SER A 235 18.75 -1.84 18.99
CA SER A 235 17.90 -2.90 19.55
C SER A 235 16.40 -2.63 19.39
N CYS A 236 16.02 -1.50 18.82
CA CYS A 236 14.66 -0.98 18.84
C CYS A 236 13.98 -1.08 17.47
N GLY A 237 12.75 -1.59 17.47
CA GLY A 237 11.82 -1.55 16.35
C GLY A 237 10.84 -0.39 16.50
N GLN A 238 10.51 0.25 15.40
CA GLN A 238 9.53 1.32 15.34
C GLN A 238 8.26 0.82 14.67
N VAL A 239 7.12 1.27 15.22
CA VAL A 239 5.80 1.09 14.63
C VAL A 239 5.16 2.46 14.49
N LEU A 240 4.75 2.79 13.27
CA LEU A 240 4.09 4.04 12.93
C LEU A 240 2.62 3.75 12.58
N ALA A 241 1.67 4.49 13.14
CA ALA A 241 0.29 4.50 12.68
C ALA A 241 -0.03 5.81 11.98
N TYR A 242 -0.78 5.72 10.88
CA TYR A 242 -1.19 6.85 10.07
C TYR A 242 -2.71 6.89 9.95
N THR A 243 -3.29 8.09 9.96
CA THR A 243 -4.72 8.29 9.70
C THR A 243 -5.02 9.47 8.78
N THR A 244 -6.09 9.33 7.99
CA THR A 244 -6.70 10.42 7.20
C THR A 244 -7.73 11.23 7.99
N GLU A 245 -8.07 10.82 9.22
CA GLU A 245 -8.98 11.56 10.08
C GLU A 245 -8.43 12.96 10.38
N VAL A 246 -9.31 13.95 10.36
CA VAL A 246 -8.96 15.29 10.79
C VAL A 246 -8.94 15.32 12.32
N PRO A 247 -7.87 15.81 12.97
CA PRO A 247 -7.82 15.85 14.43
C PRO A 247 -9.03 16.60 15.02
N ALA A 248 -9.74 15.95 15.94
CA ALA A 248 -10.88 16.52 16.65
C ALA A 248 -10.46 17.35 17.88
N ALA A 249 -9.18 17.29 18.25
CA ALA A 249 -8.62 17.96 19.43
C ALA A 249 -7.18 18.41 19.17
N GLU A 250 -6.63 19.18 20.11
CA GLU A 250 -5.27 19.71 20.07
C GLU A 250 -4.21 18.60 20.08
N GLU A 251 -3.01 18.92 19.61
CA GLU A 251 -1.91 17.95 19.46
C GLU A 251 -1.49 17.29 20.79
N SER A 252 -1.61 18.02 21.90
CA SER A 252 -1.34 17.57 23.27
C SER A 252 -2.36 16.57 23.81
N SER A 253 -3.54 16.46 23.17
CA SER A 253 -4.59 15.55 23.60
C SER A 253 -4.22 14.10 23.30
N PRO A 254 -4.69 13.12 24.09
CA PRO A 254 -4.47 11.70 23.81
C PRO A 254 -4.96 11.32 22.41
N TRP A 255 -4.30 10.32 21.79
CA TRP A 255 -4.60 9.91 20.41
C TRP A 255 -6.09 9.59 20.19
N ASP A 256 -6.73 8.91 21.13
CA ASP A 256 -8.15 8.54 21.02
C ASP A 256 -9.10 9.74 21.06
N VAL A 257 -8.67 10.84 21.70
CA VAL A 257 -9.42 12.10 21.74
C VAL A 257 -9.20 12.88 20.43
N ARG A 258 -7.98 12.83 19.89
CA ARG A 258 -7.64 13.48 18.61
C ARG A 258 -8.27 12.75 17.43
N PHE A 259 -8.36 11.42 17.46
CA PHE A 259 -8.79 10.60 16.32
C PHE A 259 -9.83 9.55 16.73
N PRO A 260 -11.02 9.98 17.16
CA PRO A 260 -12.07 9.09 17.68
C PRO A 260 -12.59 8.07 16.67
N LEU A 261 -12.51 8.32 15.36
CA LEU A 261 -12.93 7.36 14.33
C LEU A 261 -11.83 6.31 14.05
N SER A 262 -10.57 6.70 14.18
CA SER A 262 -9.40 5.87 13.89
C SER A 262 -8.97 5.01 15.08
N ALA A 263 -9.22 5.48 16.29
CA ALA A 263 -8.82 4.82 17.52
C ALA A 263 -9.43 3.41 17.70
N PRO A 264 -10.75 3.19 17.52
CA PRO A 264 -11.35 1.86 17.69
C PRO A 264 -10.77 0.77 16.77
N PRO A 265 -10.63 0.96 15.44
CA PRO A 265 -10.01 -0.05 14.59
C PRO A 265 -8.52 -0.25 14.91
N LEU A 266 -7.79 0.83 15.23
CA LEU A 266 -6.37 0.75 15.61
C LEU A 266 -6.16 -0.03 16.91
N ARG A 267 -6.95 0.24 17.94
CA ARG A 267 -6.92 -0.50 19.22
C ARG A 267 -7.21 -1.98 19.01
N ARG A 268 -8.19 -2.31 18.18
CA ARG A 268 -8.55 -3.70 17.88
C ARG A 268 -7.36 -4.48 17.31
N ILE A 269 -6.68 -3.92 16.31
CA ILE A 269 -5.52 -4.59 15.69
C ILE A 269 -4.33 -4.64 16.63
N LEU A 270 -4.04 -3.57 17.38
CA LEU A 270 -2.92 -3.57 18.34
C LEU A 270 -3.17 -4.51 19.52
N ARG A 271 -4.42 -4.63 19.99
CA ARG A 271 -4.79 -5.57 21.05
C ARG A 271 -4.54 -7.01 20.68
N ARG A 272 -4.76 -7.38 19.41
CA ARG A 272 -4.43 -8.71 18.89
C ARG A 272 -2.96 -9.07 19.14
N PHE A 273 -2.07 -8.10 18.96
CA PHE A 273 -0.64 -8.25 19.17
C PHE A 273 -0.19 -7.92 20.61
N GLY A 274 -1.10 -7.60 21.53
CA GLY A 274 -0.75 -7.18 22.90
C GLY A 274 -0.04 -5.81 22.96
N LEU A 275 -0.26 -4.95 21.97
CA LEU A 275 0.36 -3.63 21.81
C LEU A 275 -0.61 -2.46 22.11
N GLU A 276 -1.82 -2.74 22.58
CA GLU A 276 -2.83 -1.71 22.86
C GLU A 276 -2.36 -0.65 23.86
N SER A 277 -1.59 -1.08 24.89
CA SER A 277 -1.06 -0.16 25.92
C SER A 277 -0.07 0.86 25.39
N GLU A 278 0.53 0.62 24.22
CA GLU A 278 1.52 1.53 23.64
C GLU A 278 0.86 2.81 23.10
N ILE A 279 -0.44 2.76 22.80
CA ILE A 279 -1.22 3.95 22.38
C ILE A 279 -1.13 5.07 23.41
N SER A 280 -1.16 4.71 24.70
CA SER A 280 -1.14 5.67 25.80
C SER A 280 0.25 6.21 26.14
N LYS A 281 1.33 5.59 25.66
CA LYS A 281 2.73 5.94 26.01
C LYS A 281 3.40 6.85 24.99
N THR A 282 2.65 7.34 24.01
CA THR A 282 3.22 7.83 22.76
C THR A 282 3.51 9.33 22.74
N VAL A 283 4.59 9.68 22.05
CA VAL A 283 4.95 11.04 21.67
C VAL A 283 4.36 11.37 20.30
N SER A 284 3.58 12.45 20.19
CA SER A 284 3.17 13.01 18.89
C SER A 284 4.42 13.54 18.18
N LEU A 285 4.74 13.04 16.99
CA LEU A 285 5.82 13.59 16.18
C LEU A 285 5.26 14.66 15.23
N TYR A 286 5.95 15.81 15.16
CA TYR A 286 5.62 16.87 14.21
C TYR A 286 5.75 16.40 12.76
N GLN A 287 4.90 16.96 11.90
CA GLN A 287 4.76 16.63 10.47
C GLN A 287 6.09 16.73 9.68
N GLY A 288 7.01 17.61 10.09
CA GLY A 288 8.35 17.76 9.50
C GLY A 288 9.25 16.52 9.69
N MET A 289 9.30 15.96 10.90
CA MET A 289 10.09 14.75 11.19
C MET A 289 9.52 13.50 10.51
N CYS A 290 8.20 13.47 10.31
CA CYS A 290 7.52 12.38 9.63
C CYS A 290 8.04 12.22 8.20
N ASN A 291 8.20 13.31 7.44
CA ASN A 291 8.67 13.25 6.05
C ASN A 291 10.08 12.65 5.90
N GLU A 292 10.94 12.84 6.89
CA GLU A 292 12.31 12.33 6.89
C GLU A 292 12.39 10.86 7.37
N LEU A 293 11.59 10.48 8.37
CA LEU A 293 11.35 9.09 8.77
C LEU A 293 10.72 8.26 7.62
N ILE A 294 9.85 8.88 6.82
CA ILE A 294 9.17 8.26 5.68
C ILE A 294 10.15 7.81 4.57
N ARG A 295 11.24 8.55 4.34
CA ARG A 295 12.25 8.21 3.34
C ARG A 295 13.17 7.05 3.76
N GLY A 296 13.19 6.70 5.05
CA GLY A 296 14.24 5.86 5.62
C GLY A 296 15.57 6.60 5.75
N ASP A 297 15.56 7.93 5.61
CA ASP A 297 16.76 8.79 5.62
C ASP A 297 17.07 9.34 7.03
N ILE A 298 16.13 9.23 7.98
CA ILE A 298 16.39 9.54 9.39
C ILE A 298 16.15 8.31 10.26
N TYR A 299 17.26 7.84 10.84
CA TYR A 299 17.26 7.13 12.11
C TYR A 299 16.96 8.18 13.18
N LEU A 300 15.85 8.05 13.91
CA LEU A 300 15.65 8.84 15.12
C LEU A 300 16.87 8.60 16.00
N SER A 301 17.71 9.63 16.12
CA SER A 301 18.90 9.61 16.95
C SER A 301 18.50 9.23 18.37
N THR A 302 19.32 8.38 18.99
CA THR A 302 19.28 7.90 20.39
C THR A 302 19.07 8.98 21.46
N ARG A 303 19.02 10.27 21.09
CA ARG A 303 18.76 11.38 22.01
C ARG A 303 17.31 11.48 22.51
N VAL A 304 16.32 10.90 21.82
CA VAL A 304 14.91 11.01 22.26
C VAL A 304 14.46 9.84 23.13
N PHE A 305 15.06 8.65 22.99
CA PHE A 305 14.67 7.45 23.73
C PHE A 305 15.91 6.61 24.08
N PRO A 306 16.49 6.76 25.29
CA PRO A 306 17.74 6.10 25.67
C PRO A 306 17.61 4.59 25.93
N ASP A 307 16.41 4.11 26.28
CA ASP A 307 16.23 2.79 26.88
C ASP A 307 15.26 1.92 26.04
N CYS A 308 15.80 1.06 25.17
CA CYS A 308 15.10 -0.04 24.49
C CYS A 308 16.08 -1.17 24.09
#